data_AF-A0A2N1MQZ4-F1
#
_entry.id   AF-A0A2N1MQZ4-F1
#
_cell.length_a   1.000
_cell.length_b   1.000
_cell.length_c   1.000
_cell.angle_alpha   90.00
_cell.angle_beta   90.00
_cell.angle_gamma   90.00
#
_symmetry.space_group_name_H-M   'P 1'
#
loop_
_entity.id
_entity.type
_entity.pdbx_description
1 polymer ?
#
loop_
_entity_poly.entity_id
_entity_poly.type
_entity_poly.pdbx_seq_one_letter_code
_entity_poly.pdbx_strand_id
1 'polypeptide(L)'
;MVNNKALSPIKQQIIDGDIDWTFTKEWLNSNDHDAPCSIKLSKQQGNRIKKCNFIYPMIDIQQRNYSHLYPLGSIPCIECANARDDNAHVGLCKEHSNQIINILTQAAHDLQELIITNTKDVGFDLDDTIRSSPLFNTTFDDVLPQSHPGYLLIHHLVPSDLTIIFYNYIKDKKLRFSLFLKFFSTLMSSIDTLIWIRRASLIKQWESTLSITKNKKRFYRQRQKKRAPPPPAPDVSTQNSSPRQNYSHRHVATTPYYRDGGFYDHHTHIHWTTSNYLHSGHWTTYRDNIGFNNIDLFLILQNSFLKYVFDIR
;
A
#
# COMPACT_ATOMS: atom_id res chain seq x y z
N MET A 1 11.97 10.41 -1.46
CA MET A 1 10.82 10.02 -0.59
C MET A 1 10.32 11.15 0.32
N VAL A 2 11.11 12.20 0.59
CA VAL A 2 10.84 13.25 1.61
C VAL A 2 9.64 14.19 1.29
N ASN A 3 9.06 14.13 0.08
CA ASN A 3 8.00 15.07 -0.33
C ASN A 3 6.56 14.50 -0.32
N ASN A 4 6.34 13.27 0.14
CA ASN A 4 4.97 12.76 0.31
C ASN A 4 4.39 13.25 1.65
N LYS A 5 3.49 14.25 1.59
CA LYS A 5 2.81 14.79 2.78
C LYS A 5 2.06 13.72 3.58
N ALA A 6 1.61 12.63 2.97
CA ALA A 6 0.92 11.56 3.68
C ALA A 6 1.82 10.82 4.67
N LEU A 7 3.15 10.83 4.46
CA LEU A 7 4.13 10.20 5.34
C LEU A 7 4.56 11.12 6.50
N SER A 8 3.96 12.30 6.65
CA SER A 8 4.27 13.19 7.77
C SER A 8 4.18 12.54 9.15
N PRO A 9 3.25 11.59 9.43
CA PRO A 9 3.19 10.95 10.74
C PRO A 9 4.44 10.15 11.10
N ILE A 10 5.17 9.63 10.12
CA ILE A 10 6.36 8.79 10.36
C ILE A 10 7.64 9.47 9.90
N LYS A 11 7.61 10.77 9.65
CA LYS A 11 8.75 11.51 9.08
C LYS A 11 10.01 11.34 9.92
N GLN A 12 9.88 11.41 11.25
CA GLN A 12 11.02 11.29 12.16
C GLN A 12 11.61 9.88 12.13
N GLN A 13 10.76 8.85 12.22
CA GLN A 13 11.17 7.43 12.12
C GLN A 13 11.85 7.10 10.78
N ILE A 14 11.45 7.77 9.67
CA ILE A 14 12.15 7.64 8.38
C ILE A 14 13.56 8.26 8.44
N ILE A 15 13.69 9.43 9.09
CA ILE A 15 14.98 10.13 9.22
C ILE A 15 15.94 9.32 10.10
N ASP A 16 15.42 8.74 11.17
CA ASP A 16 16.21 8.01 12.17
C ASP A 16 16.61 6.60 11.73
N GLY A 17 16.02 6.09 10.64
CA GLY A 17 16.34 4.77 10.11
C GLY A 17 15.60 3.62 10.80
N ASP A 18 14.47 3.91 11.45
CA ASP A 18 13.69 2.94 12.22
C ASP A 18 12.94 1.93 11.36
N ILE A 19 12.98 2.07 10.02
CA ILE A 19 12.29 1.21 9.07
C ILE A 19 13.31 0.40 8.26
N ASP A 20 13.20 -0.92 8.33
CA ASP A 20 13.92 -1.82 7.43
C ASP A 20 13.18 -1.92 6.09
N TRP A 21 13.64 -1.14 5.12
CA TRP A 21 13.06 -1.12 3.77
C TRP A 21 13.25 -2.42 3.01
N THR A 22 14.26 -3.23 3.34
CA THR A 22 14.51 -4.51 2.67
C THR A 22 13.44 -5.50 3.08
N PHE A 23 13.23 -5.68 4.38
CA PHE A 23 12.19 -6.55 4.90
C PHE A 23 10.78 -6.02 4.60
N THR A 24 10.59 -4.70 4.64
CA THR A 24 9.33 -4.08 4.22
C THR A 24 9.02 -4.41 2.77
N LYS A 25 10.00 -4.30 1.85
CA LYS A 25 9.81 -4.68 0.45
C LYS A 25 9.45 -6.16 0.30
N GLU A 26 10.16 -7.05 0.99
CA GLU A 26 9.87 -8.49 0.96
C GLU A 26 8.44 -8.77 1.47
N TRP A 27 8.02 -8.14 2.56
CA TRP A 27 6.65 -8.27 3.07
C TRP A 27 5.58 -7.74 2.12
N LEU A 28 5.80 -6.57 1.52
CA LEU A 28 4.83 -5.98 0.59
C LEU A 28 4.66 -6.84 -0.66
N ASN A 29 5.71 -7.57 -1.07
CA ASN A 29 5.69 -8.46 -2.22
C ASN A 29 5.36 -9.91 -1.88
N SER A 30 5.30 -10.27 -0.60
CA SER A 30 5.04 -11.66 -0.18
C SER A 30 3.69 -12.14 -0.71
N ASN A 31 3.65 -13.40 -1.13
CA ASN A 31 2.46 -14.05 -1.62
C ASN A 31 2.12 -15.21 -0.70
N ASP A 32 1.03 -15.06 0.06
CA ASP A 32 0.51 -16.10 0.94
C ASP A 32 -0.42 -17.08 0.19
N HIS A 33 -0.43 -17.04 -1.14
CA HIS A 33 -1.25 -17.87 -2.01
C HIS A 33 -0.40 -18.65 -3.01
N ASP A 34 -0.79 -19.89 -3.30
CA ASP A 34 -0.10 -20.77 -4.26
C ASP A 34 -0.17 -20.28 -5.72
N ALA A 35 -0.94 -19.23 -5.99
CA ALA A 35 -1.12 -18.67 -7.33
C ALA A 35 -0.35 -17.34 -7.50
N PRO A 36 0.63 -17.26 -8.43
CA PRO A 36 1.48 -16.08 -8.61
C PRO A 36 0.72 -14.86 -9.15
N CYS A 37 -0.38 -15.08 -9.89
CA CYS A 37 -1.21 -14.02 -10.45
C CYS A 37 -2.66 -14.26 -10.03
N SER A 38 -3.10 -13.66 -8.92
CA SER A 38 -4.50 -13.72 -8.50
C SER A 38 -5.04 -12.33 -8.16
N ILE A 39 -6.32 -12.10 -8.48
CA ILE A 39 -7.04 -10.87 -8.09
C ILE A 39 -7.00 -10.69 -6.55
N LYS A 40 -6.96 -11.79 -5.80
CA LYS A 40 -6.86 -11.78 -4.34
C LYS A 40 -5.51 -11.20 -3.90
N LEU A 41 -4.41 -11.70 -4.48
CA LEU A 41 -3.06 -11.19 -4.22
C LEU A 41 -2.94 -9.70 -4.54
N SER A 42 -3.39 -9.26 -5.73
CA SER A 42 -3.32 -7.83 -6.09
C SER A 42 -4.10 -6.93 -5.13
N LYS A 43 -5.25 -7.41 -4.61
CA LYS A 43 -6.02 -6.68 -3.59
C LYS A 43 -5.28 -6.65 -2.26
N GLN A 44 -4.67 -7.76 -1.85
CA GLN A 44 -3.91 -7.85 -0.61
C GLN A 44 -2.70 -6.90 -0.64
N GLN A 45 -1.86 -7.00 -1.67
CA GLN A 45 -0.71 -6.11 -1.87
C GLN A 45 -1.15 -4.65 -1.98
N GLY A 46 -2.19 -4.36 -2.76
CA GLY A 46 -2.74 -3.02 -2.88
C GLY A 46 -3.26 -2.45 -1.54
N ASN A 47 -3.76 -3.30 -0.63
CA ASN A 47 -4.15 -2.87 0.71
C ASN A 47 -2.93 -2.59 1.58
N ARG A 48 -1.90 -3.45 1.57
CA ARG A 48 -0.64 -3.23 2.30
C ARG A 48 0.01 -1.91 1.86
N ILE A 49 0.12 -1.67 0.56
CA ILE A 49 0.67 -0.44 -0.03
C ILE A 49 -0.10 0.80 0.43
N LYS A 50 -1.44 0.74 0.46
CA LYS A 50 -2.24 1.89 0.90
C LYS A 50 -2.02 2.23 2.38
N LYS A 51 -1.87 1.22 3.23
CA LYS A 51 -1.64 1.41 4.67
C LYS A 51 -0.25 2.00 4.94
N CYS A 52 0.79 1.52 4.26
CA CYS A 52 2.15 2.05 4.43
C CYS A 52 2.33 3.45 3.84
N ASN A 53 1.47 3.85 2.90
CA ASN A 53 1.44 5.20 2.33
C ASN A 53 0.43 6.14 3.01
N PHE A 54 -0.25 5.72 4.09
CA PHE A 54 -1.25 6.54 4.80
C PHE A 54 -2.38 7.05 3.88
N ILE A 55 -2.74 6.26 2.87
CA ILE A 55 -3.81 6.54 1.90
C ILE A 55 -4.91 5.48 1.95
N TYR A 56 -4.96 4.67 3.01
CA TYR A 56 -6.06 3.74 3.21
C TYR A 56 -7.37 4.54 3.30
N PRO A 57 -8.47 4.11 2.64
CA PRO A 57 -9.64 4.95 2.43
C PRO A 57 -10.52 5.07 3.69
N MET A 58 -9.95 5.75 4.69
CA MET A 58 -10.52 6.17 5.98
C MET A 58 -11.58 7.24 5.78
N ILE A 59 -12.30 7.60 6.85
CA ILE A 59 -13.47 8.47 6.74
C ILE A 59 -13.11 9.85 6.20
N ASP A 60 -11.99 10.44 6.61
CA ASP A 60 -11.49 11.69 6.05
C ASP A 60 -11.33 11.63 4.51
N ILE A 61 -10.77 10.52 3.99
CA ILE A 61 -10.60 10.30 2.55
C ILE A 61 -11.95 10.03 1.87
N GLN A 62 -12.85 9.28 2.52
CA GLN A 62 -14.18 9.05 1.98
C GLN A 62 -14.98 10.35 1.90
N GLN A 63 -14.96 11.16 2.96
CA GLN A 63 -15.60 12.46 3.01
C GLN A 63 -15.05 13.38 1.92
N ARG A 64 -13.72 13.42 1.72
CA ARG A 64 -13.10 14.18 0.62
C ARG A 64 -13.62 13.71 -0.75
N ASN A 65 -13.71 12.41 -0.96
CA ASN A 65 -14.10 11.82 -2.25
C ASN A 65 -15.62 11.86 -2.51
N TYR A 66 -16.44 11.94 -1.46
CA TYR A 66 -17.90 11.93 -1.51
C TYR A 66 -18.49 13.05 -0.64
N SER A 67 -18.04 14.29 -0.84
CA SER A 67 -18.34 15.44 0.03
C SER A 67 -19.82 15.71 0.30
N HIS A 68 -20.73 15.34 -0.62
CA HIS A 68 -22.17 15.50 -0.41
C HIS A 68 -22.87 14.27 0.19
N LEU A 69 -22.15 13.16 0.43
CA LEU A 69 -22.70 11.97 1.10
C LEU A 69 -22.38 11.93 2.58
N TYR A 70 -21.30 12.59 3.02
CA TYR A 70 -20.83 12.58 4.40
C TYR A 70 -21.22 13.89 5.10
N PRO A 71 -21.35 13.89 6.44
CA PRO A 71 -21.54 15.11 7.22
C PRO A 71 -20.45 16.15 6.92
N LEU A 72 -20.77 17.43 7.06
CA LEU A 72 -19.80 18.51 6.96
C LEU A 72 -18.96 18.60 8.24
N GLY A 73 -17.73 19.10 8.13
CA GLY A 73 -16.82 19.28 9.26
C GLY A 73 -15.96 18.04 9.56
N SER A 74 -15.12 18.13 10.60
CA SER A 74 -14.27 17.00 11.00
C SER A 74 -15.12 15.87 11.58
N ILE A 75 -14.99 14.66 11.03
CA ILE A 75 -15.67 13.48 11.57
C ILE A 75 -14.76 12.86 12.63
N PRO A 76 -15.24 12.69 13.88
CA PRO A 76 -14.45 12.07 14.93
C PRO A 76 -14.26 10.57 14.66
N CYS A 77 -13.19 10.00 15.21
CA CYS A 77 -12.91 8.58 15.17
C CYS A 77 -14.11 7.80 15.69
N ILE A 78 -14.60 6.84 14.90
CA ILE A 78 -15.79 6.05 15.26
C ILE A 78 -15.59 5.25 16.55
N GLU A 79 -14.35 4.95 16.89
CA GLU A 79 -14.01 4.11 18.04
C GLU A 79 -13.87 4.95 19.31
N CYS A 80 -12.97 5.93 19.32
CA CYS A 80 -12.68 6.70 20.54
C CYS A 80 -13.43 8.03 20.67
N ALA A 81 -14.01 8.55 19.58
CA ALA A 81 -14.64 9.88 19.49
C ALA A 81 -13.77 11.10 19.87
N ASN A 82 -12.48 10.92 20.21
CA ASN A 82 -11.63 11.98 20.79
C ASN A 82 -10.68 12.66 19.79
N ALA A 83 -10.52 12.10 18.59
CA ALA A 83 -9.64 12.62 17.55
C ALA A 83 -10.31 12.50 16.18
N ARG A 84 -9.72 13.12 15.15
CA ARG A 84 -10.22 13.00 13.77
C ARG A 84 -10.03 11.56 13.24
N ASP A 85 -11.00 11.08 12.46
CA ASP A 85 -10.93 9.78 11.80
C ASP A 85 -10.05 9.85 10.54
N ASP A 86 -8.74 9.65 10.70
CA ASP A 86 -7.77 9.63 9.62
C ASP A 86 -6.70 8.52 9.78
N ASN A 87 -5.81 8.41 8.79
CA ASN A 87 -4.74 7.41 8.79
C ASN A 87 -3.67 7.68 9.85
N ALA A 88 -3.51 8.91 10.35
CA ALA A 88 -2.51 9.20 11.38
C ALA A 88 -3.00 8.71 12.75
N HIS A 89 -4.28 8.92 13.05
CA HIS A 89 -4.88 8.57 14.32
C HIS A 89 -5.13 7.06 14.49
N VAL A 90 -5.41 6.30 13.43
CA VAL A 90 -5.89 4.90 13.53
C VAL A 90 -5.00 4.01 14.40
N GLY A 91 -3.67 4.14 14.29
CA GLY A 91 -2.73 3.37 15.10
C GLY A 91 -2.47 3.91 16.51
N LEU A 92 -3.02 5.09 16.83
CA LEU A 92 -2.89 5.78 18.12
C LEU A 92 -4.23 5.79 18.88
N CYS A 93 -5.22 5.04 18.40
CA CYS A 93 -6.54 4.99 19.00
C CYS A 93 -6.46 4.24 20.34
N LYS A 94 -6.82 4.91 21.45
CA LYS A 94 -6.78 4.32 22.80
C LYS A 94 -7.61 3.02 22.94
N GLU A 95 -8.64 2.86 22.12
CA GLU A 95 -9.52 1.69 22.13
C GLU A 95 -8.79 0.40 21.69
N HIS A 96 -7.60 0.52 21.08
CA HIS A 96 -6.78 -0.61 20.63
C HIS A 96 -5.61 -0.90 21.56
N SER A 97 -5.26 0.01 22.49
CA SER A 97 -3.96 -0.02 23.17
C SER A 97 -3.71 -1.32 23.95
N ASN A 98 -4.65 -1.74 24.80
CA ASN A 98 -4.52 -2.98 25.57
C ASN A 98 -4.41 -4.22 24.67
N GLN A 99 -5.11 -4.19 23.53
CA GLN A 99 -5.10 -5.29 22.58
C GLN A 99 -3.78 -5.32 21.79
N ILE A 100 -3.21 -4.15 21.47
CA ILE A 100 -1.87 -4.03 20.88
C ILE A 100 -0.81 -4.54 21.85
N ILE A 101 -0.87 -4.18 23.13
CA ILE A 101 0.02 -4.69 24.18
C ILE A 101 -0.02 -6.22 24.17
N ASN A 102 -1.21 -6.82 24.21
CA ASN A 102 -1.35 -8.28 24.19
C ASN A 102 -0.77 -8.91 22.92
N ILE A 103 -0.98 -8.30 21.75
CA ILE A 103 -0.40 -8.78 20.48
C ILE A 103 1.13 -8.70 20.52
N LEU A 104 1.71 -7.60 21.00
CA LEU A 104 3.16 -7.43 21.06
C LEU A 104 3.81 -8.39 22.07
N THR A 105 3.19 -8.56 23.25
CA THR A 105 3.65 -9.54 24.25
C THR A 105 3.60 -10.96 23.70
N GLN A 106 2.51 -11.36 23.05
CA GLN A 106 2.42 -12.68 22.42
C GLN A 106 3.45 -12.83 21.29
N ALA A 107 3.63 -11.79 20.47
CA ALA A 107 4.59 -11.81 19.37
C ALA A 107 6.04 -11.94 19.86
N ALA A 108 6.38 -11.40 21.03
CA ALA A 108 7.69 -11.61 21.66
C ALA A 108 7.92 -13.10 21.98
N HIS A 109 6.93 -13.76 22.59
CA HIS A 109 6.98 -15.20 22.88
C HIS A 109 7.04 -16.05 21.60
N ASP A 110 6.20 -15.75 20.61
CA ASP A 110 6.18 -16.47 19.33
C ASP A 110 7.52 -16.33 18.59
N LEU A 111 8.14 -15.13 18.64
CA LEU A 111 9.44 -14.88 18.04
C LEU A 111 10.54 -15.69 18.73
N GLN A 112 10.53 -15.73 20.06
CA GLN A 112 11.47 -16.49 20.86
C GLN A 112 11.39 -17.99 20.54
N GLU A 113 10.17 -18.56 20.56
CA GLU A 113 9.94 -19.97 20.22
C GLU A 113 10.38 -20.28 18.79
N LEU A 114 10.07 -19.39 17.84
CA LEU A 114 10.46 -19.55 16.44
C LEU A 114 11.98 -19.60 16.27
N ILE A 115 12.72 -18.71 16.93
CA ILE A 115 14.18 -18.67 16.85
C ILE A 115 14.78 -19.91 17.51
N ILE A 116 14.31 -20.27 18.72
CA ILE A 116 14.79 -21.46 19.44
C ILE A 116 14.62 -22.73 18.61
N THR A 117 13.45 -22.89 18.00
CA THR A 117 13.12 -24.09 17.22
C THR A 117 13.96 -24.23 15.94
N ASN A 118 14.45 -23.10 15.39
CA ASN A 118 15.11 -23.08 14.08
C ASN A 118 16.61 -22.75 14.14
N THR A 119 17.17 -22.50 15.33
CA THR A 119 18.59 -22.21 15.52
C THR A 119 19.19 -23.17 16.55
N LYS A 120 20.35 -23.73 16.23
CA LYS A 120 21.02 -24.74 17.09
C LYS A 120 21.87 -24.13 18.20
N ASP A 121 22.05 -22.82 18.16
CA ASP A 121 23.00 -22.07 18.98
C ASP A 121 22.31 -20.82 19.52
N VAL A 122 21.25 -21.04 20.29
CA VAL A 122 20.53 -19.96 20.98
C VAL A 122 21.45 -19.49 22.10
N GLY A 123 22.16 -18.40 21.87
CA GLY A 123 22.93 -17.76 22.93
C GLY A 123 22.04 -17.47 24.13
N PHE A 124 22.62 -17.53 25.34
CA PHE A 124 21.94 -17.26 26.62
C PHE A 124 21.23 -15.88 26.70
N ASP A 125 21.42 -15.01 25.71
CA ASP A 125 20.99 -13.62 25.63
C ASP A 125 19.76 -13.40 24.70
N LEU A 126 19.13 -14.44 24.13
CA LEU A 126 17.97 -14.25 23.23
C LEU A 126 16.79 -13.59 23.93
N ASP A 127 16.46 -14.04 25.14
CA ASP A 127 15.35 -13.49 25.92
C ASP A 127 15.59 -12.01 26.25
N ASP A 128 16.78 -11.69 26.73
CA ASP A 128 17.19 -10.33 27.07
C ASP A 128 17.25 -9.42 25.83
N THR A 129 17.70 -9.92 24.68
CA THR A 129 17.67 -9.18 23.41
C THR A 129 16.25 -8.85 22.96
N ILE A 130 15.31 -9.80 23.06
CA ILE A 130 13.90 -9.57 22.71
C ILE A 130 13.28 -8.57 23.69
N ARG A 131 13.49 -8.75 25.00
CA ARG A 131 12.90 -7.94 26.05
C ARG A 131 13.46 -6.51 26.10
N SER A 132 14.71 -6.31 25.68
CA SER A 132 15.35 -5.00 25.55
C SER A 132 15.00 -4.28 24.24
N SER A 133 14.39 -4.97 23.26
CA SER A 133 13.98 -4.37 22.00
C SER A 133 12.91 -3.30 22.22
N PRO A 134 13.08 -2.08 21.65
CA PRO A 134 12.07 -1.03 21.73
C PRO A 134 10.70 -1.44 21.17
N LEU A 135 10.66 -2.41 20.24
CA LEU A 135 9.42 -2.92 19.67
C LEU A 135 8.53 -3.65 20.68
N PHE A 136 9.14 -4.39 21.60
CA PHE A 136 8.42 -5.21 22.59
C PHE A 136 8.27 -4.49 23.94
N ASN A 137 8.68 -3.22 24.01
CA ASN A 137 8.48 -2.40 25.19
C ASN A 137 7.01 -1.97 25.33
N THR A 138 6.26 -2.71 26.15
CA THR A 138 4.83 -2.47 26.39
C THR A 138 4.53 -1.58 27.60
N THR A 139 5.52 -0.87 28.15
CA THR A 139 5.35 -0.04 29.37
C THR A 139 4.70 1.32 29.13
N PHE A 140 4.08 1.56 27.99
CA PHE A 140 3.44 2.84 27.69
C PHE A 140 2.03 2.94 28.30
N ASP A 141 1.71 4.09 28.90
CA ASP A 141 0.44 4.32 29.57
C ASP A 141 -0.67 4.68 28.56
N ASP A 142 -1.73 3.87 28.54
CA ASP A 142 -3.02 4.04 27.84
C ASP A 142 -3.01 4.18 26.31
N VAL A 143 -1.97 4.71 25.67
CA VAL A 143 -1.91 4.97 24.23
C VAL A 143 -0.54 4.61 23.68
N LEU A 144 -0.53 3.86 22.58
CA LEU A 144 0.68 3.59 21.82
C LEU A 144 1.31 4.92 21.35
N PRO A 145 2.55 5.25 21.75
CA PRO A 145 3.22 6.45 21.30
C PRO A 145 3.47 6.40 19.79
N GLN A 146 3.37 7.53 19.10
CA GLN A 146 3.63 7.60 17.66
C GLN A 146 5.09 7.26 17.29
N SER A 147 6.04 7.51 18.19
CA SER A 147 7.45 7.14 18.03
C SER A 147 7.70 5.64 18.26
N HIS A 148 6.76 4.91 18.86
CA HIS A 148 6.94 3.50 19.18
C HIS A 148 7.00 2.67 17.88
N PRO A 149 7.94 1.70 17.75
CA PRO A 149 8.06 0.88 16.53
C PRO A 149 6.78 0.11 16.16
N GLY A 150 5.97 -0.25 17.15
CA GLY A 150 4.64 -0.83 16.95
C GLY A 150 3.71 0.03 16.08
N TYR A 151 3.86 1.36 16.06
CA TYR A 151 3.08 2.22 15.16
C TYR A 151 3.41 1.94 13.68
N LEU A 152 4.67 1.63 13.36
CA LEU A 152 5.09 1.23 12.01
C LEU A 152 4.42 -0.08 11.59
N LEU A 153 4.32 -1.06 12.50
CA LEU A 153 3.67 -2.34 12.22
C LEU A 153 2.22 -2.16 11.79
N ILE A 154 1.46 -1.30 12.47
CA ILE A 154 0.05 -1.01 12.14
C ILE A 154 -0.09 -0.54 10.69
N HIS A 155 0.94 0.13 10.17
CA HIS A 155 1.04 0.63 8.80
C HIS A 155 1.75 -0.32 7.83
N HIS A 156 1.96 -1.59 8.17
CA HIS A 156 2.67 -2.58 7.35
C HIS A 156 4.12 -2.19 6.99
N LEU A 157 4.76 -1.39 7.85
CA LEU A 157 6.19 -1.11 7.78
C LEU A 157 6.91 -2.00 8.78
N VAL A 158 8.09 -2.48 8.41
CA VAL A 158 8.87 -3.39 9.26
C VAL A 158 9.88 -2.57 10.06
N PRO A 159 9.79 -2.56 11.40
CA PRO A 159 10.79 -1.88 12.23
C PRO A 159 12.17 -2.52 12.14
N SER A 160 13.21 -1.68 12.12
CA SER A 160 14.61 -2.11 12.17
C SER A 160 14.92 -2.92 13.43
N ASP A 161 14.33 -2.55 14.58
CA ASP A 161 14.47 -3.29 15.84
C ASP A 161 14.09 -4.77 15.73
N LEU A 162 13.08 -5.09 14.91
CA LEU A 162 12.67 -6.47 14.67
C LEU A 162 13.70 -7.19 13.82
N THR A 163 14.14 -6.58 12.72
CA THR A 163 15.00 -7.27 11.75
C THR A 163 16.40 -7.49 12.30
N ILE A 164 16.91 -6.60 13.16
CA ILE A 164 18.17 -6.77 13.88
C ILE A 164 18.20 -8.10 14.64
N ILE A 165 17.11 -8.50 15.30
CA ILE A 165 17.01 -9.79 15.98
C ILE A 165 17.20 -10.94 14.98
N PHE A 166 16.51 -10.89 13.83
CA PHE A 166 16.67 -11.88 12.76
C PHE A 166 18.10 -11.92 12.19
N TYR A 167 18.78 -10.77 12.06
CA TYR A 167 20.17 -10.68 11.64
C TYR A 167 21.14 -11.28 12.67
N ASN A 168 20.86 -11.07 13.96
CA ASN A 168 21.71 -11.53 15.05
C ASN A 168 21.71 -13.06 15.14
N TYR A 169 20.55 -13.69 15.14
CA TYR A 169 20.43 -15.14 15.42
C TYR A 169 20.39 -16.03 14.17
N ILE A 170 19.96 -15.53 13.01
CA ILE A 170 19.82 -16.35 11.80
C ILE A 170 20.79 -15.86 10.74
N LYS A 171 21.94 -16.52 10.57
CA LYS A 171 22.97 -16.11 9.59
C LYS A 171 22.59 -16.44 8.15
N ASP A 172 21.88 -17.54 7.93
CA ASP A 172 21.43 -17.92 6.59
C ASP A 172 20.34 -16.98 6.07
N LYS A 173 20.60 -16.33 4.94
CA LYS A 173 19.71 -15.31 4.37
C LYS A 173 18.35 -15.89 3.97
N LYS A 174 18.31 -17.07 3.34
CA LYS A 174 17.07 -17.67 2.84
C LYS A 174 16.17 -18.09 3.99
N LEU A 175 16.74 -18.76 4.99
CA LEU A 175 16.07 -19.16 6.21
C LEU A 175 15.56 -17.93 6.96
N ARG A 176 16.37 -16.86 7.07
CA ARG A 176 15.97 -15.62 7.75
C ARG A 176 14.70 -15.02 7.15
N PHE A 177 14.65 -14.83 5.84
CA PHE A 177 13.46 -14.28 5.19
C PHE A 177 12.26 -15.21 5.29
N SER A 178 12.46 -16.53 5.15
CA SER A 178 11.39 -17.52 5.30
C SER A 178 10.76 -17.48 6.70
N LEU A 179 11.58 -17.52 7.75
CA LEU A 179 11.13 -17.45 9.14
C LEU A 179 10.51 -16.10 9.46
N PHE A 180 11.11 -15.01 8.97
CA PHE A 180 10.53 -13.68 9.11
C PHE A 180 9.14 -13.61 8.49
N LEU A 181 8.96 -14.04 7.24
CA LEU A 181 7.66 -13.98 6.59
C LEU A 181 6.62 -14.84 7.31
N LYS A 182 7.03 -16.01 7.82
CA LYS A 182 6.16 -16.86 8.64
C LYS A 182 5.70 -16.14 9.92
N PHE A 183 6.63 -15.57 10.67
CA PHE A 183 6.35 -14.79 11.87
C PHE A 183 5.47 -13.57 11.58
N PHE A 184 5.91 -12.76 10.63
CA PHE A 184 5.31 -11.47 10.32
C PHE A 184 3.91 -11.63 9.73
N SER A 185 3.64 -12.70 8.99
CA SER A 185 2.30 -13.02 8.49
C SER A 185 1.32 -13.26 9.64
N THR A 186 1.72 -14.04 10.66
CA THR A 186 0.90 -14.27 11.86
C THR A 186 0.67 -12.98 12.64
N LEU A 187 1.73 -12.22 12.93
CA LEU A 187 1.66 -10.94 13.63
C LEU A 187 0.73 -9.95 12.91
N MET A 188 0.94 -9.77 11.60
CA MET A 188 0.15 -8.83 10.81
C MET A 188 -1.31 -9.27 10.65
N SER A 189 -1.60 -10.58 10.65
CA SER A 189 -2.98 -11.08 10.66
C SER A 189 -3.72 -10.67 11.94
N SER A 190 -3.06 -10.76 13.09
CA SER A 190 -3.59 -10.31 14.38
C SER A 190 -3.85 -8.80 14.39
N ILE A 191 -2.88 -7.99 13.92
CA ILE A 191 -3.00 -6.54 13.80
C ILE A 191 -4.14 -6.15 12.84
N ASP A 192 -4.21 -6.80 11.67
CA ASP A 192 -5.24 -6.52 10.67
C ASP A 192 -6.64 -6.84 11.18
N THR A 193 -6.79 -7.95 11.88
CA THR A 193 -8.07 -8.34 12.49
C THR A 193 -8.49 -7.33 13.53
N LEU A 194 -7.56 -6.94 14.40
CA LEU A 194 -7.81 -6.04 15.52
C LEU A 194 -8.22 -4.63 15.07
N ILE A 195 -7.44 -4.05 14.15
CA ILE A 195 -7.54 -2.65 13.78
C ILE A 195 -8.35 -2.52 12.50
N TRP A 196 -7.84 -3.04 11.39
CA TRP A 196 -8.34 -2.72 10.06
C TRP A 196 -9.69 -3.40 9.73
N ILE A 197 -9.85 -4.68 10.09
CA ILE A 197 -11.09 -5.43 9.85
C ILE A 197 -12.21 -4.94 10.78
N ARG A 198 -11.92 -4.82 12.08
CA ARG A 198 -12.86 -4.27 13.07
C ARG A 198 -13.34 -2.89 12.65
N ARG A 199 -12.41 -1.99 12.31
CA ARG A 199 -12.74 -0.64 11.87
C ARG A 199 -13.54 -0.61 10.58
N ALA A 200 -13.17 -1.40 9.57
CA ALA A 200 -13.96 -1.48 8.34
C ALA A 200 -15.41 -1.92 8.59
N SER A 201 -15.62 -2.81 9.57
CA SER A 201 -16.96 -3.20 10.03
C SER A 201 -17.70 -2.03 10.69
N LEU A 202 -17.08 -1.34 11.64
CA LEU A 202 -17.67 -0.20 12.34
C LEU A 202 -18.01 0.97 11.39
N ILE A 203 -17.10 1.32 10.49
CA ILE A 203 -17.34 2.32 9.44
C ILE A 203 -18.55 1.91 8.59
N LYS A 204 -18.67 0.64 8.20
CA LYS A 204 -19.80 0.16 7.40
C LYS A 204 -21.12 0.27 8.17
N GLN A 205 -21.13 -0.03 9.47
CA GLN A 205 -22.31 0.11 10.31
C GLN A 205 -22.71 1.58 10.45
N TRP A 206 -21.76 2.44 10.75
CA TRP A 206 -21.98 3.90 10.84
C TRP A 206 -22.43 4.51 9.50
N GLU A 207 -21.84 4.12 8.37
CA GLU A 207 -22.31 4.54 7.05
C GLU A 207 -23.77 4.12 6.81
N SER A 208 -24.17 2.96 7.33
CA SER A 208 -25.54 2.47 7.22
C SER A 208 -26.53 3.31 8.02
N THR A 209 -26.16 3.84 9.19
CA THR A 209 -27.03 4.75 9.96
C THR A 209 -27.26 6.08 9.23
N LEU A 210 -26.29 6.51 8.42
CA LEU A 210 -26.39 7.68 7.54
C LEU A 210 -27.03 7.36 6.18
N SER A 211 -27.50 6.13 5.97
CA SER A 211 -28.00 5.65 4.69
C SER A 211 -27.00 5.82 3.54
N ILE A 212 -25.70 5.82 3.81
CA ILE A 212 -24.63 5.87 2.81
C ILE A 212 -24.40 4.45 2.30
N THR A 213 -24.77 4.20 1.05
CA THR A 213 -24.63 2.87 0.44
C THR A 213 -23.59 2.86 -0.68
N LYS A 214 -23.08 1.67 -1.02
CA LYS A 214 -22.22 1.46 -2.20
C LYS A 214 -22.87 2.01 -3.47
N ASN A 215 -24.19 1.87 -3.61
CA ASN A 215 -24.95 2.40 -4.73
C ASN A 215 -24.93 3.94 -4.75
N LYS A 216 -25.17 4.60 -3.61
CA LYS A 216 -25.06 6.07 -3.52
C LYS A 216 -23.65 6.55 -3.90
N LYS A 217 -22.60 5.89 -3.41
CA LYS A 217 -21.20 6.19 -3.81
C LYS A 217 -20.97 5.98 -5.31
N ARG A 218 -21.55 4.93 -5.92
CA ARG A 218 -21.47 4.67 -7.36
C ARG A 218 -22.16 5.77 -8.18
N PHE A 219 -23.40 6.12 -7.84
CA PHE A 219 -24.16 7.17 -8.50
C PHE A 219 -23.48 8.54 -8.36
N TYR A 220 -22.94 8.83 -7.17
CA TYR A 220 -22.16 10.04 -6.93
C TYR A 220 -20.99 10.17 -7.92
N ARG A 221 -20.17 9.12 -8.05
CA ARG A 221 -19.04 9.11 -9.01
C ARG A 221 -19.50 9.29 -10.45
N GLN A 222 -20.60 8.64 -10.85
CA GLN A 222 -21.14 8.80 -12.20
C GLN A 222 -21.60 10.24 -12.47
N ARG A 223 -22.27 10.87 -11.49
CA ARG A 223 -22.74 12.26 -11.62
C ARG A 223 -21.57 13.24 -11.67
N GLN A 224 -20.53 13.04 -10.86
CA GLN A 224 -19.34 13.89 -10.90
C GLN A 224 -18.56 13.77 -12.21
N LYS A 225 -18.44 12.55 -12.77
CA LYS A 225 -17.83 12.36 -14.10
C LYS A 225 -18.56 13.11 -15.22
N LYS A 226 -19.90 13.21 -15.14
CA LYS A 226 -20.71 13.96 -16.11
C LYS A 226 -20.62 15.49 -15.93
N ARG A 227 -20.20 15.95 -14.75
CA ARG A 227 -20.04 17.38 -14.41
C ARG A 227 -18.62 17.89 -14.61
N ALA A 228 -17.65 16.99 -14.84
CA ALA A 228 -16.31 17.40 -15.21
C ALA A 228 -16.42 18.24 -16.50
N PRO A 229 -15.84 19.45 -16.53
CA PRO A 229 -15.83 20.25 -17.74
C PRO A 229 -15.22 19.42 -18.87
N PRO A 230 -15.73 19.56 -20.11
CA PRO A 230 -15.12 18.88 -21.24
C PRO A 230 -13.63 19.27 -21.29
N PRO A 231 -12.75 18.33 -21.71
CA PRO A 231 -11.36 18.69 -21.97
C PRO A 231 -11.33 19.90 -22.91
N PRO A 232 -10.38 20.84 -22.72
CA PRO A 232 -10.24 21.98 -23.62
C PRO A 232 -10.24 21.48 -25.06
N ALA A 233 -11.05 22.12 -25.90
CA ALA A 233 -11.24 21.70 -27.29
C ALA A 233 -9.86 21.58 -27.97
N PRO A 234 -9.59 20.50 -28.71
CA PRO A 234 -8.42 20.46 -29.57
C PRO A 234 -8.53 21.60 -30.57
N ASP A 235 -7.44 22.36 -30.72
CA ASP A 235 -7.36 23.45 -31.70
C ASP A 235 -7.83 22.98 -33.08
N VAL A 236 -8.63 23.84 -33.70
CA VAL A 236 -9.25 23.61 -34.99
C VAL A 236 -8.16 23.51 -36.06
N SER A 237 -7.84 22.30 -36.48
CA SER A 237 -7.40 22.09 -37.86
C SER A 237 -7.66 20.66 -38.33
N THR A 238 -8.35 20.61 -39.46
CA THR A 238 -8.60 19.48 -40.37
C THR A 238 -9.71 18.50 -40.01
N GLN A 239 -10.80 18.68 -40.75
CA GLN A 239 -11.93 17.79 -40.97
C GLN A 239 -11.48 16.34 -41.19
N ASN A 240 -12.10 15.41 -40.46
CA ASN A 240 -12.55 14.14 -41.01
C ASN A 240 -13.64 13.59 -40.09
N SER A 241 -14.88 13.79 -40.50
CA SER A 241 -16.06 13.18 -39.91
C SER A 241 -15.96 11.65 -40.01
N SER A 242 -16.10 10.95 -38.89
CA SER A 242 -16.38 9.51 -38.88
C SER A 242 -17.41 9.16 -37.80
N PRO A 243 -18.32 8.22 -38.07
CA PRO A 243 -19.61 8.12 -37.39
C PRO A 243 -19.55 7.28 -36.12
N ARG A 244 -20.52 7.51 -35.23
CA ARG A 244 -20.85 6.65 -34.07
C ARG A 244 -20.78 5.17 -34.45
N GLN A 245 -19.80 4.43 -33.93
CA GLN A 245 -19.77 2.97 -34.05
C GLN A 245 -20.38 2.32 -32.79
N ASN A 246 -21.54 1.71 -33.01
CA ASN A 246 -22.05 0.63 -32.20
C ASN A 246 -21.09 -0.56 -32.30
N TYR A 247 -20.68 -1.13 -31.16
CA TYR A 247 -19.88 -2.34 -31.12
C TYR A 247 -20.71 -3.52 -31.63
N SER A 248 -20.40 -4.02 -32.83
CA SER A 248 -20.80 -5.34 -33.30
C SER A 248 -19.55 -6.19 -33.49
N HIS A 249 -19.51 -7.34 -32.81
CA HIS A 249 -18.50 -8.38 -32.99
C HIS A 249 -18.48 -8.86 -34.45
N ARG A 250 -17.37 -8.66 -35.18
CA ARG A 250 -17.00 -9.48 -36.35
C ARG A 250 -15.48 -9.57 -36.49
N HIS A 251 -15.02 -10.80 -36.66
CA HIS A 251 -13.64 -11.17 -36.99
C HIS A 251 -13.18 -10.50 -38.29
N VAL A 252 -11.98 -9.92 -38.29
CA VAL A 252 -11.20 -9.63 -39.50
C VAL A 252 -9.76 -10.08 -39.26
N ALA A 253 -9.32 -11.02 -40.10
CA ALA A 253 -7.97 -11.53 -40.19
C ALA A 253 -7.14 -10.61 -41.08
N THR A 254 -6.32 -9.75 -40.48
CA THR A 254 -5.10 -9.21 -41.10
C THR A 254 -4.25 -8.58 -40.00
N THR A 255 -3.05 -9.10 -39.78
CA THR A 255 -2.11 -8.60 -38.77
C THR A 255 -1.56 -7.23 -39.20
N PRO A 256 -1.60 -6.20 -38.35
CA PRO A 256 -1.34 -4.81 -38.74
C PRO A 256 0.15 -4.42 -38.72
N TYR A 257 1.06 -5.36 -38.97
CA TYR A 257 2.51 -5.17 -38.72
C TYR A 257 3.33 -4.61 -39.88
N TYR A 258 2.71 -4.01 -40.91
CA TYR A 258 3.48 -3.43 -42.00
C TYR A 258 3.14 -1.95 -42.22
N ARG A 259 3.89 -1.08 -41.55
CA ARG A 259 4.18 0.27 -42.02
C ARG A 259 5.68 0.47 -41.97
N ASP A 260 6.27 0.78 -43.12
CA ASP A 260 7.68 1.11 -43.24
C ASP A 260 8.00 2.41 -42.47
N GLY A 261 9.09 2.40 -41.72
CA GLY A 261 9.60 3.53 -40.94
C GLY A 261 9.04 3.63 -39.52
N GLY A 262 9.70 2.99 -38.55
CA GLY A 262 9.42 3.15 -37.12
C GLY A 262 10.47 2.46 -36.25
N PHE A 263 10.84 3.08 -35.12
CA PHE A 263 11.86 2.63 -34.17
C PHE A 263 11.75 1.13 -33.85
N TYR A 264 12.84 0.40 -34.10
CA TYR A 264 13.02 -1.02 -33.75
C TYR A 264 13.30 -1.20 -32.26
N ASP A 265 12.32 -0.93 -31.41
CA ASP A 265 12.36 -1.44 -30.04
C ASP A 265 11.22 -2.44 -29.84
N HIS A 266 11.57 -3.72 -29.86
CA HIS A 266 10.65 -4.84 -29.68
C HIS A 266 9.89 -4.81 -28.35
N HIS A 267 10.41 -4.11 -27.33
CA HIS A 267 9.79 -4.00 -26.02
C HIS A 267 8.69 -2.95 -25.96
N THR A 268 8.73 -1.92 -26.82
CA THR A 268 7.72 -0.87 -26.81
C THR A 268 6.32 -1.44 -27.02
N HIS A 269 6.12 -2.38 -27.95
CA HIS A 269 4.80 -2.97 -28.22
C HIS A 269 4.20 -3.66 -26.98
N ILE A 270 5.04 -4.28 -26.13
CA ILE A 270 4.60 -4.89 -24.87
C ILE A 270 4.13 -3.78 -23.93
N HIS A 271 4.85 -2.67 -23.82
CA HIS A 271 4.43 -1.51 -23.04
C HIS A 271 3.11 -0.89 -23.55
N TRP A 272 2.90 -0.81 -24.87
CA TRP A 272 1.67 -0.27 -25.47
C TRP A 272 0.45 -1.18 -25.27
N THR A 273 0.64 -2.50 -25.25
CA THR A 273 -0.46 -3.48 -25.17
C THR A 273 -0.79 -3.94 -23.75
N THR A 274 0.15 -3.81 -22.80
CA THR A 274 -0.03 -4.22 -21.39
C THR A 274 -0.45 -3.08 -20.46
N SER A 275 -0.37 -1.82 -20.92
CA SER A 275 -0.78 -0.68 -20.11
C SER A 275 -2.30 -0.57 -20.05
N ASN A 276 -2.86 -0.72 -18.84
CA ASN A 276 -4.28 -0.48 -18.52
C ASN A 276 -4.67 1.01 -18.57
N TYR A 277 -3.99 1.83 -19.38
CA TYR A 277 -4.45 3.18 -19.64
C TYR A 277 -5.65 3.09 -20.59
N LEU A 278 -6.81 3.53 -20.10
CA LEU A 278 -7.99 3.79 -20.92
C LEU A 278 -7.67 4.94 -21.88
N HIS A 279 -7.06 4.62 -23.02
CA HIS A 279 -6.90 5.57 -24.11
C HIS A 279 -8.20 5.66 -24.91
N SER A 280 -8.65 6.88 -25.20
CA SER A 280 -9.71 7.11 -26.18
C SER A 280 -9.11 7.01 -27.59
N GLY A 281 -8.99 5.80 -28.15
CA GLY A 281 -8.49 5.56 -29.51
C GLY A 281 -7.45 4.43 -29.60
N HIS A 282 -7.10 4.03 -30.84
CA HIS A 282 -6.13 2.97 -31.10
C HIS A 282 -4.71 3.42 -30.68
N TRP A 283 -3.92 2.53 -30.08
CA TRP A 283 -2.62 2.87 -29.47
C TRP A 283 -1.62 3.50 -30.47
N THR A 284 -1.72 3.14 -31.75
CA THR A 284 -0.87 3.68 -32.83
C THR A 284 -1.03 5.18 -33.04
N THR A 285 -2.15 5.80 -32.63
CA THR A 285 -2.37 7.25 -32.75
C THR A 285 -1.51 8.07 -31.79
N TYR A 286 -0.98 7.43 -30.74
CA TYR A 286 -0.15 8.07 -29.72
C TYR A 286 1.34 7.81 -29.92
N ARG A 287 1.70 6.95 -30.87
CA ARG A 287 3.08 6.53 -31.17
C ARG A 287 3.98 7.70 -31.55
N ASP A 288 3.45 8.64 -32.33
CA ASP A 288 4.24 9.71 -32.94
C ASP A 288 4.22 11.02 -32.12
N ASN A 289 3.35 11.11 -31.09
CA ASN A 289 3.14 12.33 -30.30
C ASN A 289 3.74 12.29 -28.89
N ILE A 290 4.35 11.18 -28.48
CA ILE A 290 4.95 11.08 -27.16
C ILE A 290 6.44 10.81 -27.31
N GLY A 291 7.25 11.86 -27.15
CA GLY A 291 8.68 11.73 -26.92
C GLY A 291 8.94 11.13 -25.54
N PHE A 292 8.99 9.81 -25.46
CA PHE A 292 9.34 9.05 -24.27
C PHE A 292 10.86 9.10 -24.00
N ASN A 293 11.43 10.30 -23.81
CA ASN A 293 12.75 10.42 -23.18
C ASN A 293 12.63 10.60 -21.64
N ASN A 294 11.41 10.73 -21.11
CA ASN A 294 11.17 11.05 -19.69
C ASN A 294 10.21 10.10 -18.95
N ILE A 295 9.66 9.07 -19.59
CA ILE A 295 8.92 8.03 -18.85
C ILE A 295 9.85 7.02 -18.19
N ASP A 296 11.12 6.97 -18.60
CA ASP A 296 12.11 6.20 -17.86
C ASP A 296 12.12 6.57 -16.38
N LEU A 297 11.81 7.81 -15.98
CA LEU A 297 11.71 8.19 -14.56
C LEU A 297 10.64 7.42 -13.74
N PHE A 298 9.54 6.98 -14.34
CA PHE A 298 8.48 6.25 -13.61
C PHE A 298 8.75 4.75 -13.50
N LEU A 299 9.46 4.16 -14.47
CA LEU A 299 9.98 2.78 -14.38
C LEU A 299 11.28 2.71 -13.57
N ILE A 300 12.10 3.77 -13.62
CA ILE A 300 13.24 4.02 -12.74
C ILE A 300 12.75 4.20 -11.29
N LEU A 301 11.56 4.72 -10.98
CA LEU A 301 11.06 4.68 -9.60
C LEU A 301 10.74 3.26 -9.09
N GLN A 302 10.44 2.31 -9.99
CA GLN A 302 10.26 0.89 -9.63
C GLN A 302 11.59 0.09 -9.64
N ASN A 303 12.61 0.53 -10.38
CA ASN A 303 13.90 -0.19 -10.53
C ASN A 303 15.18 0.56 -10.09
N SER A 304 15.12 1.82 -9.66
CA SER A 304 16.30 2.65 -9.29
C SER A 304 16.26 3.25 -7.89
N PHE A 305 15.17 3.08 -7.14
CA PHE A 305 15.17 3.36 -5.70
C PHE A 305 16.23 2.51 -4.95
N LEU A 306 16.73 1.45 -5.61
CA LEU A 306 17.77 0.55 -5.13
C LEU A 306 19.17 0.80 -5.70
N LYS A 307 19.40 1.82 -6.54
CA LYS A 307 20.76 2.12 -7.06
C LYS A 307 21.39 3.39 -6.49
N TYR A 308 20.60 4.34 -5.99
CA TYR A 308 21.13 5.60 -5.41
C TYR A 308 21.11 5.66 -3.87
N VAL A 309 20.89 4.53 -3.20
CA VAL A 309 21.22 4.34 -1.76
C VAL A 309 22.54 3.59 -1.58
N PHE A 310 23.10 2.99 -2.65
CA PHE A 310 24.40 2.32 -2.65
C PHE A 310 25.43 3.16 -3.41
N ASP A 311 25.78 4.33 -2.86
CA ASP A 311 27.10 4.93 -3.11
C ASP A 311 27.35 6.04 -2.09
N ILE A 312 27.62 5.63 -0.85
CA ILE A 312 28.44 6.40 0.09
C ILE A 312 29.42 5.40 0.69
N ARG A 313 30.70 5.72 0.53
CA ARG A 313 31.88 5.00 1.04
C ARG A 313 31.80 4.65 2.51
#